data_AF-A0AAV3YG93-F1
#
_entry.id   AF-A0AAV3YG93-F1
#
_cell.length_a   1.000
_cell.length_b   1.000
_cell.length_c   1.000
_cell.angle_alpha   90.00
_cell.angle_beta   90.00
_cell.angle_gamma   90.00
#
_symmetry.space_group_name_H-M   'P 1'
#
loop_
_entity.id
_entity.type
_entity.pdbx_description
1 polymer ?
#
loop_
_entity_poly.entity_id
_entity_poly.type
_entity_poly.pdbx_seq_one_letter_code
_entity_poly.pdbx_strand_id
1 'polypeptide(L)'
;MNCRKAKLRLPLQSIVEEYKCGKVRLMTMLEDSEDPAVRSIQPQLRSGRKWKVDKAVNQAKESLKVKEVIGFTQTEKKGLGSERVKWW
;
A
#
# COMPACT_ATOMS: atom_id res chain seq x y z
N MET A 1 -4.71 39.66 26.17
CA MET A 1 -4.89 38.19 26.17
C MET A 1 -4.75 37.67 24.74
N ASN A 2 -3.89 36.68 24.55
CA ASN A 2 -3.41 36.23 23.24
C ASN A 2 -4.41 35.27 22.56
N CYS A 3 -4.82 35.56 21.33
CA CYS A 3 -5.06 34.53 20.31
C CYS A 3 -5.09 35.18 18.91
N ARG A 4 -3.92 35.36 18.26
CA ARG A 4 -3.83 35.89 16.89
C ARG A 4 -3.65 34.82 15.80
N LYS A 5 -3.54 33.52 16.14
CA LYS A 5 -3.32 32.46 15.14
C LYS A 5 -3.76 31.06 15.63
N ALA A 6 -5.05 30.76 15.66
CA ALA A 6 -5.50 29.38 15.54
C ALA A 6 -5.86 29.11 14.07
N LYS A 7 -4.85 29.12 13.18
CA LYS A 7 -5.07 28.68 11.80
C LYS A 7 -5.17 27.16 11.82
N LEU A 8 -6.40 26.63 11.88
CA LEU A 8 -6.66 25.21 11.67
C LEU A 8 -6.02 24.80 10.36
N ARG A 9 -5.04 23.89 10.41
CA ARG A 9 -4.41 23.33 9.22
C ARG A 9 -5.23 22.14 8.79
N LEU A 10 -5.60 22.09 7.51
CA LEU A 10 -6.24 20.91 6.95
C LEU A 10 -5.27 19.71 7.06
N PRO A 11 -5.74 18.51 7.46
CA PRO A 11 -4.93 17.31 7.55
C PRO A 11 -4.70 16.72 6.15
N LEU A 12 -4.02 17.48 5.28
CA LEU A 12 -3.82 17.12 3.87
C LEU A 12 -3.08 15.79 3.72
N GLN A 13 -2.18 15.45 4.66
CA GLN A 13 -1.48 14.16 4.63
C GLN A 13 -2.43 12.98 4.77
N SER A 14 -3.29 13.01 5.80
CA SER A 14 -4.29 11.97 6.03
C SER A 14 -5.24 11.81 4.83
N ILE A 15 -5.75 12.93 4.31
CA ILE A 15 -6.64 12.92 3.13
C ILE A 15 -5.95 12.31 1.91
N VAL A 16 -4.66 12.61 1.70
CA VAL A 16 -3.87 12.04 0.60
C VAL A 16 -3.62 10.55 0.80
N GLU A 17 -3.39 10.11 2.04
CA GLU A 17 -3.23 8.69 2.37
C GLU A 17 -4.53 7.92 2.12
N GLU A 18 -5.67 8.41 2.62
CA GLU A 18 -6.98 7.81 2.35
C GLU A 18 -7.28 7.73 0.85
N TYR A 19 -6.99 8.81 0.10
CA TYR A 19 -7.13 8.82 -1.35
C TYR A 19 -6.29 7.71 -2.02
N LYS A 20 -5.01 7.58 -1.64
CA LYS A 20 -4.11 6.56 -2.19
C LYS A 20 -4.60 5.16 -1.83
N CYS A 21 -4.94 4.93 -0.58
CA CYS A 21 -5.46 3.65 -0.09
C CYS A 21 -6.74 3.25 -0.83
N GLY A 22 -7.69 4.17 -1.00
CA GLY A 22 -8.92 3.91 -1.75
C GLY A 22 -8.66 3.58 -3.22
N LYS A 23 -7.71 4.27 -3.86
CA LYS A 23 -7.31 3.99 -5.25
C LYS A 23 -6.61 2.65 -5.42
N VAL A 24 -5.68 2.30 -4.53
CA VAL A 24 -5.03 0.99 -4.51
C VAL A 24 -6.07 -0.11 -4.31
N ARG A 25 -6.94 0.04 -3.31
CA ARG A 25 -8.00 -0.93 -3.02
C ARG A 25 -8.88 -1.19 -4.24
N LEU A 26 -9.31 -0.12 -4.92
CA LEU A 26 -10.16 -0.24 -6.09
C LEU A 26 -9.42 -0.92 -7.26
N MET A 27 -8.12 -0.65 -7.46
CA MET A 27 -7.34 -1.35 -8.47
C MET A 27 -7.30 -2.85 -8.20
N THR A 28 -6.92 -3.23 -6.99
CA THR A 28 -6.78 -4.64 -6.59
C THR A 28 -8.13 -5.36 -6.67
N MET A 29 -9.23 -4.72 -6.26
CA MET A 29 -10.58 -5.29 -6.39
C MET A 29 -11.00 -5.54 -7.84
N LEU A 30 -10.60 -4.68 -8.77
CA LEU A 30 -10.91 -4.86 -10.20
C LEU A 30 -10.01 -5.91 -10.85
N GLU A 31 -8.74 -5.97 -10.47
CA GLU A 31 -7.79 -7.00 -10.93
C GLU A 31 -8.22 -8.40 -10.47
N ASP A 32 -8.60 -8.53 -9.20
CA ASP A 32 -8.98 -9.80 -8.57
C ASP A 32 -10.50 -10.06 -8.65
N SER A 33 -11.22 -9.37 -9.55
CA SER A 33 -12.66 -9.56 -9.71
C SER A 33 -12.98 -10.97 -10.21
N GLU A 34 -13.97 -11.60 -9.59
CA GLU A 34 -14.47 -12.92 -10.00
C GLU A 34 -15.14 -12.87 -11.38
N ASP A 35 -15.74 -11.73 -11.74
CA ASP A 35 -16.38 -11.50 -13.03
C ASP A 35 -15.32 -11.45 -14.16
N PRO A 36 -15.33 -12.41 -15.11
CA PRO A 36 -14.39 -12.42 -16.23
C PRO A 36 -14.48 -11.17 -17.13
N ALA A 37 -15.66 -10.56 -17.26
CA ALA A 37 -15.83 -9.35 -18.06
C ALA A 37 -15.13 -8.15 -17.40
N VAL A 38 -15.29 -8.00 -16.08
CA VAL A 38 -14.61 -6.93 -15.32
C VAL A 38 -13.09 -7.11 -15.37
N ARG A 39 -12.63 -8.33 -15.13
CA ARG A 39 -11.20 -8.68 -15.13
C ARG A 39 -10.56 -8.60 -16.52
N SER A 40 -11.32 -8.76 -17.61
CA SER A 40 -10.77 -8.60 -18.96
C SER A 40 -10.63 -7.14 -19.38
N ILE A 41 -11.52 -6.26 -18.92
CA ILE A 41 -11.47 -4.84 -19.26
C ILE A 41 -10.34 -4.11 -18.53
N GLN A 42 -10.09 -4.42 -17.25
CA GLN A 42 -9.06 -3.79 -16.40
C GLN A 42 -8.92 -2.27 -16.63
N PRO A 43 -9.94 -1.48 -16.29
CA PRO A 43 -9.96 -0.07 -16.64
C PRO A 43 -8.80 0.69 -15.98
N GLN A 44 -8.10 1.51 -16.77
CA GLN A 44 -7.00 2.31 -16.24
C GLN A 44 -7.52 3.36 -15.26
N LEU A 45 -7.12 3.22 -13.99
CA LEU A 45 -7.54 4.14 -12.95
C LEU A 45 -6.89 5.51 -13.07
N ARG A 46 -7.73 6.52 -13.16
CA ARG A 46 -7.31 7.92 -13.10
C ARG A 46 -6.78 8.24 -11.70
N SER A 47 -5.46 8.39 -11.62
CA SER A 47 -4.69 8.81 -10.45
C SER A 47 -3.82 10.01 -10.81
N GLY A 48 -4.42 11.20 -10.85
CA GLY A 48 -3.76 12.48 -11.08
C GLY A 48 -2.52 12.49 -12.01
N ARG A 49 -1.60 13.42 -11.73
CA ARG A 49 -0.30 13.53 -12.43
C ARG A 49 0.87 13.05 -11.57
N LYS A 50 0.84 13.36 -10.27
CA LYS A 50 1.99 13.20 -9.37
C LYS A 50 2.23 11.76 -8.86
N TRP A 51 1.19 10.94 -8.82
CA TRP A 51 1.25 9.59 -8.25
C TRP A 51 0.39 8.66 -9.08
N LYS A 52 0.90 7.47 -9.39
CA LYS A 52 0.28 6.50 -10.30
C LYS A 52 -0.01 5.20 -9.54
N VAL A 53 -1.27 4.74 -9.56
CA VAL A 53 -1.72 3.58 -8.77
C VAL A 53 -1.02 2.30 -9.21
N ASP A 54 -0.95 2.08 -10.52
CA ASP A 54 -0.33 0.93 -11.18
C ASP A 54 1.11 0.73 -10.70
N LYS A 55 1.91 1.81 -10.70
CA LYS A 55 3.30 1.76 -10.22
C LYS A 55 3.38 1.40 -8.74
N ALA A 56 2.53 1.98 -7.91
CA ALA A 56 2.53 1.72 -6.46
C ALA A 56 2.11 0.27 -6.15
N VAL A 57 1.09 -0.25 -6.83
CA VAL A 57 0.62 -1.63 -6.67
C VAL A 57 1.70 -2.62 -7.14
N ASN A 58 2.29 -2.39 -8.31
CA ASN A 58 3.33 -3.27 -8.85
C ASN A 58 4.56 -3.30 -7.94
N GLN A 59 5.03 -2.13 -7.47
CA GLN A 59 6.14 -2.06 -6.53
C GLN A 59 5.84 -2.79 -5.21
N ALA A 60 4.60 -2.70 -4.70
CA ALA A 60 4.19 -3.44 -3.51
C ALA A 60 4.17 -4.95 -3.76
N LYS A 61 3.64 -5.41 -4.90
CA LYS A 61 3.64 -6.82 -5.31
C LYS A 61 5.07 -7.36 -5.47
N GLU A 62 5.97 -6.59 -6.09
CA GLU A 62 7.39 -6.94 -6.22
C GLU A 62 8.07 -7.04 -4.86
N SER A 63 7.82 -6.09 -3.96
CA SER A 63 8.35 -6.15 -2.59
C SER A 63 7.85 -7.38 -1.84
N LEU A 64 6.60 -7.78 -2.01
CA LEU A 64 6.07 -9.02 -1.44
C LEU A 64 6.78 -10.26 -2.01
N LYS A 65 6.97 -10.34 -3.33
CA LYS A 65 7.73 -11.43 -3.97
C LYS A 65 9.17 -11.50 -3.46
N VAL A 66 9.84 -10.35 -3.34
CA VAL A 66 11.21 -10.29 -2.81
C VAL A 66 11.25 -10.79 -1.36
N LYS A 67 10.26 -10.42 -0.53
CA LYS A 67 10.16 -10.93 0.85
C LYS A 67 9.93 -12.43 0.91
N GLU A 68 9.09 -12.96 0.01
CA GLU A 68 8.84 -14.39 -0.11
C GLU A 68 10.12 -15.17 -0.49
N VAL A 69 10.91 -14.63 -1.42
CA VAL A 69 12.19 -15.23 -1.85
C VAL A 69 13.26 -15.16 -0.76
N ILE A 70 13.39 -14.02 -0.07
CA ILE A 70 14.35 -13.86 1.05
C ILE A 70 13.95 -14.78 2.22
N GLY A 71 12.65 -15.04 2.38
CA GLY A 71 12.12 -15.83 3.48
C GLY A 71 12.29 -15.10 4.81
N PHE A 72 12.59 -15.86 5.87
CA PHE A 72 12.74 -15.31 7.21
C PHE A 72 14.06 -14.56 7.38
N THR A 73 13.99 -13.23 7.49
CA THR A 73 15.15 -12.43 7.88
C THR A 73 15.31 -12.48 9.40
N GLN A 74 16.47 -12.95 9.86
CA GLN A 74 16.81 -12.96 11.28
C GLN A 74 16.81 -11.53 11.84
N THR A 75 15.85 -11.24 12.71
CA THR A 75 15.83 -10.02 13.52
C THR A 75 16.57 -10.27 14.84
N GLU A 76 17.14 -9.21 15.43
CA GLU A 76 17.72 -9.24 16.80
C GLU A 76 18.88 -10.22 17.03
N LYS A 77 19.63 -10.61 15.98
CA LYS A 77 20.82 -11.47 16.09
C LYS A 77 20.57 -12.80 16.83
N LYS A 78 19.37 -13.38 16.72
CA LYS A 78 18.92 -14.60 17.46
C LYS A 78 19.63 -15.94 17.13
N GLY A 79 20.70 -15.96 16.35
CA GLY A 79 21.46 -17.17 16.01
C GLY A 79 20.62 -18.28 15.36
N LEU A 80 20.88 -19.53 15.74
CA LEU A 80 20.31 -20.76 15.16
C LEU A 80 18.82 -21.02 15.51
N GLY A 81 18.14 -20.09 16.19
CA GLY A 81 16.68 -20.11 16.30
C GLY A 81 16.11 -21.06 17.35
N SER A 82 16.33 -20.76 18.64
CA SER A 82 15.66 -21.47 19.75
C SER A 82 14.19 -21.06 19.95
N GLU A 83 13.75 -19.97 19.30
CA GLU A 83 12.40 -19.43 19.42
C GLU A 83 11.57 -19.75 18.17
N ARG A 84 10.24 -19.84 18.35
CA ARG A 84 9.33 -20.03 17.21
C ARG A 84 9.45 -18.86 16.25
N VAL A 85 9.76 -19.19 15.00
CA VAL A 85 9.71 -18.24 13.89
C VAL A 85 8.27 -17.76 13.75
N LYS A 86 8.03 -16.48 14.06
CA LYS A 86 6.78 -15.82 13.65
C LYS A 86 6.93 -15.40 12.21
N TRP A 87 6.30 -16.18 11.36
CA TRP A 87 5.86 -15.66 10.08
C TRP A 87 4.65 -14.77 10.42
N TRP A 88 4.76 -13.48 10.11
CA TRP A 88 3.72 -12.45 10.24
C TRP A 88 3.41 -11.96 11.67
#